data_AF-A0A2A4IZI8-F1
#
_entry.id   AF-A0A2A4IZI8-F1
#
_cell.length_a   1.000
_cell.length_b   1.000
_cell.length_c   1.000
_cell.angle_alpha   90.00
_cell.angle_beta   90.00
_cell.angle_gamma   90.00
#
_symmetry.space_group_name_H-M   'P 1'
#
loop_
_entity.id
_entity.type
_entity.pdbx_description
1 polymer ?
#
loop_
_entity_poly.entity_id
_entity_poly.type
_entity_poly.pdbx_seq_one_letter_code
_entity_poly.pdbx_strand_id
1 'polypeptide(L)'
;TKDQELWVSAHSEEEALTKAAAKFNVPAADIQLARDEDVLDTWFSSGLFTFSIFGWPDQTEDLEAFYPGSLLETGHDILFFWVARMVFFGQRLMGKLPFKEIYLHPMVRDAHGRKMSKSLGNVIDPVDVVRGVTLEQLHEQLADANLDPKEVDKAKQGQKQDYPNGIPECGTDALRFALCAMTQGRDLNLDILRVQGYRFFCNKLWNATKFALLYFPKDTVYEVHTVASAQSPDLSPMDRWMLSRLSLAVDRVNGGFAAYDFPAATTHCYNLWLYDLCDVYLEYLKPVFASGTEAQQAAARRTLYTTLELGLKLLSPFMPFVTEELYQRLPRKDTSCPSICVAPYPTNADTPWRSEDLESDVDTVLKMVHLIRSTRSEYNLTNKQKTTAHLIIAQDLKVEALRNLFRSLQSLANSELSDEQPSIGCSILTVSDKIEVHLVLKGLIDPQKEIAKLEKKKESLSQTITKLQQAMAADDYTSKVPAEVQKTNSEKLAQSQGEIERLQAAMETLKLM
;
A
#
# COMPACT_ATOMS: atom_id res chain seq x y z
N THR A 1 -52.85 20.65 -17.89
CA THR A 1 -53.31 21.06 -19.24
C THR A 1 -54.18 19.94 -19.79
N LYS A 2 -55.15 20.25 -20.66
CA LYS A 2 -56.08 19.26 -21.25
C LYS A 2 -55.37 18.07 -21.94
N ASP A 3 -54.10 18.23 -22.32
CA ASP A 3 -53.31 17.15 -22.96
C ASP A 3 -52.88 16.01 -22.01
N GLN A 4 -52.93 16.19 -20.68
CA GLN A 4 -52.65 15.07 -19.76
C GLN A 4 -53.77 14.02 -19.72
N GLU A 5 -54.96 14.35 -20.25
CA GLU A 5 -56.13 13.45 -20.20
C GLU A 5 -56.15 12.42 -21.35
N LEU A 6 -55.35 12.58 -22.40
CA LEU A 6 -55.41 11.75 -23.62
C LEU A 6 -54.48 10.51 -23.62
N TRP A 7 -53.66 10.32 -22.60
CA TRP A 7 -52.68 9.22 -22.58
C TRP A 7 -53.24 7.89 -22.06
N VAL A 8 -52.82 6.79 -22.70
CA VAL A 8 -53.01 5.41 -22.22
C VAL A 8 -51.70 4.63 -22.36
N SER A 9 -51.39 3.78 -21.38
CA SER A 9 -50.23 2.88 -21.42
C SER A 9 -50.68 1.42 -21.47
N ALA A 10 -50.06 0.65 -22.37
CA ALA A 10 -50.38 -0.75 -22.61
C ALA A 10 -49.19 -1.47 -23.28
N HIS A 11 -49.21 -2.81 -23.24
CA HIS A 11 -48.20 -3.65 -23.88
C HIS A 11 -48.49 -3.92 -25.35
N SER A 12 -49.72 -3.68 -25.81
CA SER A 12 -50.13 -3.79 -27.21
C SER A 12 -51.11 -2.68 -27.62
N GLU A 13 -51.25 -2.46 -28.92
CA GLU A 13 -52.20 -1.47 -29.47
C GLU A 13 -53.65 -1.85 -29.18
N GLU A 14 -53.98 -3.15 -29.21
CA GLU A 14 -55.32 -3.66 -28.87
C GLU A 14 -55.67 -3.41 -27.39
N GLU A 15 -54.72 -3.64 -26.49
CA GLU A 15 -54.87 -3.34 -25.07
C GLU A 15 -54.99 -1.82 -24.84
N ALA A 16 -54.18 -1.02 -25.55
CA ALA A 16 -54.28 0.45 -25.50
C ALA A 16 -55.65 0.94 -25.95
N LEU A 17 -56.18 0.37 -27.05
CA LEU A 17 -57.48 0.74 -27.60
C LEU A 17 -58.61 0.40 -26.63
N THR A 18 -58.55 -0.78 -26.02
CA THR A 18 -59.51 -1.22 -25.00
C THR A 18 -59.50 -0.30 -23.78
N LYS A 19 -58.30 0.05 -23.29
CA LYS A 19 -58.12 0.99 -22.18
C LYS A 19 -58.62 2.39 -22.52
N ALA A 20 -58.36 2.88 -23.73
CA ALA A 20 -58.80 4.19 -24.18
C ALA A 20 -60.32 4.25 -24.32
N ALA A 21 -60.95 3.24 -24.93
CA ALA A 21 -62.40 3.13 -25.07
C ALA A 21 -63.10 3.17 -23.70
N ALA A 22 -62.56 2.43 -22.73
CA ALA A 22 -63.05 2.44 -21.36
C ALA A 22 -62.83 3.80 -20.66
N LYS A 23 -61.65 4.41 -20.83
CA LYS A 23 -61.29 5.70 -20.20
C LYS A 23 -62.17 6.85 -20.69
N PHE A 24 -62.47 6.90 -21.99
CA PHE A 24 -63.25 7.97 -22.62
C PHE A 24 -64.73 7.65 -22.78
N ASN A 25 -65.16 6.43 -22.44
CA ASN A 25 -66.54 5.95 -22.54
C ASN A 25 -67.13 6.09 -23.97
N VAL A 26 -66.37 5.68 -24.98
CA VAL A 26 -66.76 5.67 -26.40
C VAL A 26 -66.43 4.31 -27.04
N PRO A 27 -67.10 3.93 -28.14
CA PRO A 27 -66.74 2.74 -28.92
C PRO A 27 -65.28 2.79 -29.40
N ALA A 28 -64.61 1.64 -29.43
CA ALA A 28 -63.23 1.54 -29.93
C ALA A 28 -63.07 2.03 -31.38
N ALA A 29 -64.14 1.92 -32.19
CA ALA A 29 -64.16 2.41 -33.57
C ALA A 29 -64.05 3.95 -33.68
N ASP A 30 -64.37 4.68 -32.61
CA ASP A 30 -64.31 6.14 -32.55
C ASP A 30 -62.98 6.65 -31.99
N ILE A 31 -62.02 5.76 -31.71
CA ILE A 31 -60.70 6.09 -31.17
C ILE A 31 -59.63 5.88 -32.22
N GLN A 32 -58.81 6.91 -32.41
CA GLN A 32 -57.56 6.83 -33.14
C GLN A 32 -56.40 6.87 -32.16
N LEU A 33 -55.52 5.87 -32.23
CA LEU A 33 -54.30 5.83 -31.42
C LEU A 33 -53.13 6.38 -32.24
N ALA A 34 -52.25 7.10 -31.55
CA ALA A 34 -50.92 7.46 -32.04
C ALA A 34 -49.92 7.14 -30.93
N ARG A 35 -48.84 6.46 -31.28
CA ARG A 35 -47.75 6.19 -30.34
C ARG A 35 -46.98 7.48 -30.10
N ASP A 36 -46.61 7.72 -28.85
CA ASP A 36 -45.71 8.80 -28.51
C ASP A 36 -44.36 8.64 -29.23
N GLU A 37 -43.90 9.71 -29.89
CA GLU A 37 -42.59 9.76 -30.53
C GLU A 37 -41.48 10.10 -29.51
N ASP A 38 -41.85 10.55 -28.30
CA ASP A 38 -40.91 10.84 -27.22
C ASP A 38 -40.16 9.59 -26.75
N VAL A 39 -38.98 9.84 -26.19
CA VAL A 39 -38.12 8.84 -25.56
C VAL A 39 -37.98 9.11 -24.07
N LEU A 40 -37.68 8.06 -23.31
CA LEU A 40 -37.43 8.18 -21.88
C LEU A 40 -36.03 8.75 -21.60
N ASP A 41 -35.92 9.55 -20.54
CA ASP A 41 -34.66 9.97 -19.94
C ASP A 41 -33.78 8.73 -19.64
N THR A 42 -32.50 8.77 -19.98
CA THR A 42 -31.56 7.67 -19.68
C THR A 42 -31.54 7.35 -18.17
N TRP A 43 -31.72 8.35 -17.31
CA TRP A 43 -31.80 8.13 -15.87
C TRP A 43 -33.09 7.42 -15.42
N PHE A 44 -34.13 7.36 -16.26
CA PHE A 44 -35.29 6.53 -16.01
C PHE A 44 -34.91 5.05 -16.10
N SER A 45 -34.28 4.62 -17.19
CA SER A 45 -33.88 3.21 -17.36
C SER A 45 -32.76 2.82 -16.39
N SER A 46 -31.74 3.66 -16.19
CA SER A 46 -30.68 3.40 -15.21
C SER A 46 -31.21 3.33 -13.77
N GLY A 47 -32.30 4.03 -13.46
CA GLY A 47 -32.95 3.94 -12.15
C GLY A 47 -33.64 2.59 -11.88
N LEU A 48 -33.95 1.80 -12.92
CA LEU A 48 -34.55 0.47 -12.79
C LEU A 48 -33.50 -0.64 -12.60
N PHE A 49 -32.21 -0.31 -12.74
CA PHE A 49 -31.11 -1.26 -12.84
C PHE A 49 -31.10 -2.34 -11.75
N THR A 50 -31.34 -1.97 -10.50
CA THR A 50 -31.16 -2.86 -9.33
C THR A 50 -32.10 -4.07 -9.28
N PHE A 51 -33.13 -4.10 -10.11
CA PHE A 51 -34.07 -5.22 -10.21
C PHE A 51 -34.33 -5.63 -11.66
N SER A 52 -34.20 -4.71 -12.63
CA SER A 52 -34.35 -5.05 -14.05
C SER A 52 -33.29 -6.03 -14.54
N ILE A 53 -32.07 -5.98 -14.00
CA ILE A 53 -31.00 -6.93 -14.38
C ILE A 53 -31.29 -8.37 -13.95
N PHE A 54 -32.19 -8.56 -13.00
CA PHE A 54 -32.62 -9.88 -12.53
C PHE A 54 -33.89 -10.35 -13.26
N GLY A 55 -34.34 -9.66 -14.31
CA GLY A 55 -35.50 -10.09 -15.10
C GLY A 55 -36.84 -9.51 -14.66
N TRP A 56 -36.85 -8.50 -13.78
CA TRP A 56 -38.07 -7.71 -13.54
C TRP A 56 -38.58 -7.11 -14.87
N PRO A 57 -39.90 -7.10 -15.15
CA PRO A 57 -41.02 -7.26 -14.22
C PRO A 57 -41.41 -8.69 -13.83
N ASP A 58 -40.77 -9.70 -14.41
CA ASP A 58 -41.07 -11.10 -14.09
C ASP A 58 -40.53 -11.49 -12.70
N GLN A 59 -41.20 -12.44 -12.04
CA GLN A 59 -40.79 -12.98 -10.74
C GLN A 59 -39.80 -14.13 -10.95
N THR A 60 -38.56 -13.79 -11.29
CA THR A 60 -37.49 -14.76 -11.53
C THR A 60 -36.84 -15.24 -10.22
N GLU A 61 -36.19 -16.40 -10.26
CA GLU A 61 -35.41 -16.92 -9.14
C GLU A 61 -34.25 -15.98 -8.76
N ASP A 62 -33.60 -15.35 -9.74
CA ASP A 62 -32.52 -14.38 -9.51
C ASP A 62 -33.02 -13.13 -8.78
N LEU A 63 -34.22 -12.64 -9.13
CA LEU A 63 -34.82 -11.48 -8.47
C LEU A 63 -35.13 -11.80 -7.01
N GLU A 64 -35.61 -13.00 -6.71
CA GLU A 64 -35.85 -13.44 -5.33
C GLU A 64 -34.55 -13.63 -4.55
N ALA A 65 -33.53 -14.22 -5.17
CA ALA A 65 -32.27 -14.56 -4.52
C ALA A 65 -31.37 -13.35 -4.24
N PHE A 66 -31.33 -12.37 -5.17
CA PHE A 66 -30.30 -11.32 -5.17
C PHE A 66 -30.82 -9.91 -4.93
N TYR A 67 -32.14 -9.68 -4.89
CA TYR A 67 -32.73 -8.39 -4.53
C TYR A 67 -33.33 -8.39 -3.10
N PRO A 68 -32.99 -7.43 -2.24
CA PRO A 68 -32.14 -6.26 -2.49
C PRO A 68 -30.64 -6.56 -2.38
N GLY A 69 -29.83 -5.78 -3.10
CA GLY A 69 -28.37 -5.91 -3.08
C GLY A 69 -27.74 -5.59 -1.72
N SER A 70 -26.54 -6.12 -1.46
CA SER A 70 -25.83 -5.82 -0.21
C SER A 70 -25.17 -4.44 -0.22
N LEU A 71 -24.49 -4.08 -1.30
CA LEU A 71 -23.70 -2.86 -1.42
C LEU A 71 -23.84 -2.27 -2.83
N LEU A 72 -24.08 -0.96 -2.93
CA LEU A 72 -23.89 -0.20 -4.16
C LEU A 72 -22.60 0.63 -4.04
N GLU A 73 -21.65 0.41 -4.94
CA GLU A 73 -20.46 1.23 -5.08
C GLU A 73 -20.61 2.19 -6.27
N THR A 74 -20.30 3.48 -6.05
CA THR A 74 -20.31 4.48 -7.12
C THR A 74 -19.62 5.79 -6.72
N GLY A 75 -19.38 6.67 -7.68
CA GLY A 75 -18.88 8.02 -7.44
C GLY A 75 -19.96 8.92 -6.83
N HIS A 76 -19.56 9.85 -5.97
CA HIS A 76 -20.50 10.77 -5.33
C HIS A 76 -21.18 11.76 -6.31
N ASP A 77 -20.67 11.89 -7.53
CA ASP A 77 -21.17 12.79 -8.56
C ASP A 77 -22.52 12.37 -9.15
N ILE A 78 -22.85 11.07 -9.09
CA ILE A 78 -24.13 10.53 -9.58
C ILE A 78 -25.09 10.08 -8.47
N LEU A 79 -24.86 10.53 -7.23
CA LEU A 79 -25.73 10.24 -6.08
C LEU A 79 -27.20 10.63 -6.34
N PHE A 80 -27.46 11.84 -6.85
CA PHE A 80 -28.83 12.29 -7.10
C PHE A 80 -29.39 11.79 -8.44
N PHE A 81 -28.55 11.69 -9.47
CA PHE A 81 -29.00 11.29 -10.80
C PHE A 81 -29.31 9.79 -10.89
N TRP A 82 -28.57 8.97 -10.14
CA TRP A 82 -28.68 7.51 -10.23
C TRP A 82 -29.15 6.88 -8.92
N VAL A 83 -28.39 7.05 -7.83
CA VAL A 83 -28.66 6.35 -6.56
C VAL A 83 -30.04 6.71 -6.00
N ALA A 84 -30.37 8.01 -5.95
CA ALA A 84 -31.67 8.47 -5.49
C ALA A 84 -32.82 7.95 -6.37
N ARG A 85 -32.61 7.82 -7.68
CA ARG A 85 -33.61 7.25 -8.59
C ARG A 85 -33.80 5.75 -8.39
N MET A 86 -32.74 5.00 -8.16
CA MET A 86 -32.83 3.58 -7.80
C MET A 86 -33.61 3.39 -6.50
N VAL A 87 -33.38 4.23 -5.50
CA VAL A 87 -34.16 4.22 -4.25
C VAL A 87 -35.63 4.53 -4.51
N PHE A 88 -35.91 5.59 -5.28
CA PHE A 88 -37.28 5.96 -5.64
C PHE A 88 -38.03 4.82 -6.36
N PHE A 89 -37.43 4.25 -7.40
CA PHE A 89 -38.06 3.17 -8.16
C PHE A 89 -38.17 1.87 -7.36
N GLY A 90 -37.13 1.50 -6.61
CA GLY A 90 -37.18 0.34 -5.72
C GLY A 90 -38.33 0.45 -4.71
N GLN A 91 -38.48 1.60 -4.06
CA GLN A 91 -39.60 1.82 -3.14
C GLN A 91 -40.95 1.81 -3.85
N ARG A 92 -41.05 2.46 -5.02
CA ARG A 92 -42.33 2.60 -5.72
C ARG A 92 -42.82 1.31 -6.38
N LEU A 93 -41.92 0.56 -6.99
CA LEU A 93 -42.21 -0.61 -7.84
C LEU A 93 -42.03 -1.93 -7.10
N MET A 94 -41.06 -2.00 -6.18
CA MET A 94 -40.73 -3.23 -5.44
C MET A 94 -41.16 -3.17 -3.96
N GLY A 95 -41.51 -1.99 -3.44
CA GLY A 95 -41.87 -1.79 -2.03
C GLY A 95 -40.69 -1.96 -1.06
N LYS A 96 -39.45 -2.00 -1.55
CA LYS A 96 -38.23 -2.24 -0.76
C LYS A 96 -37.12 -1.28 -1.17
N LEU A 97 -36.16 -1.05 -0.27
CA LEU A 97 -34.91 -0.38 -0.65
C LEU A 97 -34.09 -1.29 -1.57
N PRO A 98 -33.43 -0.77 -2.62
CA PRO A 98 -32.71 -1.57 -3.59
C PRO A 98 -31.38 -2.16 -3.11
N PHE A 99 -30.79 -1.58 -2.07
CA PHE A 99 -29.54 -2.03 -1.46
C PHE A 99 -29.49 -1.69 0.03
N LYS A 100 -28.66 -2.40 0.80
CA LYS A 100 -28.47 -2.17 2.25
C LYS A 100 -27.48 -1.05 2.56
N GLU A 101 -26.40 -0.96 1.80
CA GLU A 101 -25.32 0.01 1.99
C GLU A 101 -24.95 0.71 0.67
N ILE A 102 -24.44 1.94 0.78
CA ILE A 102 -23.87 2.70 -0.34
C ILE A 102 -22.43 3.05 0.03
N TYR A 103 -21.47 2.67 -0.81
CA TYR A 103 -20.09 3.13 -0.72
C TYR A 103 -19.83 4.17 -1.82
N LEU A 104 -19.53 5.40 -1.41
CA LEU A 104 -19.21 6.50 -2.32
C LEU A 104 -17.70 6.67 -2.41
N HIS A 105 -17.10 6.24 -3.52
CA HIS A 105 -15.66 6.32 -3.71
C HIS A 105 -15.20 7.74 -4.12
N PRO A 106 -13.93 8.10 -3.88
CA PRO A 106 -13.37 9.37 -4.33
C PRO A 106 -13.34 9.47 -5.86
N MET A 107 -13.41 10.70 -6.39
CA MET A 107 -13.27 10.94 -7.83
C MET A 107 -11.81 11.08 -8.22
N VAL A 108 -11.39 10.35 -9.26
CA VAL A 108 -10.01 10.44 -9.75
C VAL A 108 -9.79 11.79 -10.47
N ARG A 109 -8.71 12.47 -10.07
CA ARG A 109 -8.20 13.73 -10.60
C ARG A 109 -6.85 13.50 -11.24
N ASP A 110 -6.43 14.43 -12.10
CA ASP A 110 -5.06 14.43 -12.59
C ASP A 110 -4.06 14.76 -11.46
N ALA A 111 -2.76 14.67 -11.74
CA ALA A 111 -1.69 14.93 -10.77
C ALA A 111 -1.75 16.36 -10.17
N HIS A 112 -2.42 17.30 -10.84
CA HIS A 112 -2.59 18.70 -10.42
C HIS A 112 -3.94 18.95 -9.72
N GLY A 113 -4.73 17.90 -9.47
CA GLY A 113 -6.04 17.98 -8.80
C GLY A 113 -7.20 18.44 -9.69
N ARG A 114 -7.01 18.55 -11.01
CA ARG A 114 -8.10 18.92 -11.93
C ARG A 114 -8.98 17.71 -12.23
N LYS A 115 -10.26 17.97 -12.52
CA LYS A 115 -11.17 16.93 -13.02
C LYS A 115 -10.57 16.32 -14.29
N MET A 116 -10.43 14.99 -14.35
CA MET A 116 -10.12 14.34 -15.62
C MET A 116 -11.34 14.42 -16.53
N SER A 117 -11.18 14.97 -17.72
CA SER A 117 -12.27 15.07 -18.70
C SER A 117 -11.74 15.14 -20.12
N LYS A 118 -12.48 14.55 -21.06
CA LYS A 118 -12.12 14.57 -22.48
C LYS A 118 -11.95 15.99 -23.02
N SER A 119 -12.72 16.95 -22.52
CA SER A 119 -12.66 18.38 -22.90
C SER A 119 -11.42 19.13 -22.40
N LEU A 120 -10.69 18.58 -21.44
CA LEU A 120 -9.45 19.17 -20.90
C LEU A 120 -8.18 18.47 -21.41
N GLY A 121 -8.32 17.39 -22.18
CA GLY A 121 -7.18 16.60 -22.68
C GLY A 121 -6.31 15.97 -21.58
N ASN A 122 -6.77 15.94 -20.34
CA ASN A 122 -6.03 15.43 -19.18
C ASN A 122 -6.51 14.04 -18.71
N VAL A 123 -7.19 13.30 -19.58
CA VAL A 123 -7.60 11.93 -19.30
C VAL A 123 -6.39 11.02 -19.47
N ILE A 124 -6.18 10.15 -18.48
CA ILE A 124 -5.20 9.08 -18.57
C ILE A 124 -5.99 7.79 -18.77
N ASP A 125 -5.75 7.09 -19.88
CA ASP A 125 -6.36 5.78 -20.11
C ASP A 125 -5.73 4.77 -19.14
N PRO A 126 -6.52 4.00 -18.38
CA PRO A 126 -5.97 2.95 -17.53
C PRO A 126 -5.14 1.92 -18.31
N VAL A 127 -5.46 1.66 -19.57
CA VAL A 127 -4.69 0.74 -20.44
C VAL A 127 -3.29 1.28 -20.71
N ASP A 128 -3.14 2.60 -20.86
CA ASP A 128 -1.85 3.26 -21.04
C ASP A 128 -0.97 3.14 -19.78
N VAL A 129 -1.57 3.17 -18.59
CA VAL A 129 -0.85 2.89 -17.33
C VAL A 129 -0.44 1.41 -17.25
N VAL A 130 -1.32 0.51 -17.68
CA VAL A 130 -1.06 -0.94 -17.64
C VAL A 130 0.05 -1.33 -18.61
N ARG A 131 0.00 -0.86 -19.86
CA ARG A 131 0.90 -1.29 -20.96
C ARG A 131 2.06 -0.34 -21.22
N GLY A 132 2.01 0.87 -20.66
CA GLY A 132 2.91 1.96 -21.03
C GLY A 132 2.50 2.60 -22.37
N VAL A 133 2.86 3.87 -22.53
CA VAL A 133 2.61 4.65 -23.76
C VAL A 133 3.69 5.72 -23.90
N THR A 134 4.17 5.95 -25.12
CA THR A 134 5.18 7.00 -25.35
C THR A 134 4.56 8.39 -25.35
N LEU A 135 5.38 9.42 -25.17
CA LEU A 135 4.90 10.81 -25.23
C LEU A 135 4.31 11.15 -26.61
N GLU A 136 4.89 10.60 -27.68
CA GLU A 136 4.40 10.78 -29.05
C GLU A 136 2.98 10.20 -29.21
N GLN A 137 2.74 9.00 -28.71
CA GLN A 137 1.43 8.35 -28.76
C GLN A 137 0.40 9.11 -27.92
N LEU A 138 0.78 9.63 -26.74
CA LEU A 138 -0.08 10.50 -25.94
C LEU A 138 -0.48 11.78 -26.70
N HIS A 139 0.45 12.36 -27.47
CA HIS A 139 0.16 13.51 -28.31
C HIS A 139 -0.74 13.18 -29.51
N GLU A 140 -0.61 11.98 -30.09
CA GLU A 140 -1.47 11.49 -31.17
C GLU A 140 -2.92 11.30 -30.69
N GLN A 141 -3.12 10.73 -29.51
CA GLN A 141 -4.45 10.57 -28.90
C GLN A 141 -5.17 11.92 -28.70
N LEU A 142 -4.43 13.00 -28.43
CA LEU A 142 -5.00 14.35 -28.34
C LEU A 142 -5.43 14.91 -29.70
N ALA A 143 -4.83 14.46 -30.80
CA ALA A 143 -5.18 14.90 -32.15
C ALA A 143 -6.53 14.30 -32.62
N ASP A 144 -6.84 13.09 -32.17
CA ASP A 144 -8.12 12.42 -32.44
C ASP A 144 -9.27 12.91 -31.56
N ALA A 145 -8.96 13.69 -30.52
CA ALA A 145 -9.95 14.24 -29.59
C ALA A 145 -10.57 15.53 -30.14
N ASN A 146 -11.89 15.67 -30.00
CA ASN A 146 -12.64 16.88 -30.37
C ASN A 146 -12.42 18.01 -29.34
N LEU A 147 -11.21 18.59 -29.33
CA LEU A 147 -10.72 19.59 -28.39
C LEU A 147 -10.51 20.95 -29.05
N ASP A 148 -10.65 22.02 -28.28
CA ASP A 148 -10.20 23.35 -28.72
C ASP A 148 -8.66 23.33 -28.92
N PRO A 149 -8.12 23.92 -30.00
CA PRO A 149 -6.68 23.92 -30.25
C PRO A 149 -5.83 24.44 -29.08
N LYS A 150 -6.33 25.41 -28.30
CA LYS A 150 -5.61 25.93 -27.12
C LYS A 150 -5.51 24.89 -26.00
N GLU A 151 -6.55 24.09 -25.81
CA GLU A 151 -6.54 23.02 -24.82
C GLU A 151 -5.66 21.85 -25.27
N VAL A 152 -5.55 21.59 -26.57
CA VAL A 152 -4.58 20.63 -27.13
C VAL A 152 -3.15 21.05 -26.80
N ASP A 153 -2.77 22.30 -27.08
CA ASP A 153 -1.40 22.80 -26.81
C ASP A 153 -1.08 22.75 -25.31
N LYS A 154 -2.04 23.13 -24.47
CA LYS A 154 -1.92 23.07 -23.01
C LYS A 154 -1.80 21.63 -22.50
N ALA A 155 -2.59 20.70 -23.04
CA ALA A 155 -2.52 19.29 -22.70
C ALA A 155 -1.17 18.68 -23.09
N LYS A 156 -0.66 18.98 -24.28
CA LYS A 156 0.69 18.54 -24.73
C LYS A 156 1.79 19.07 -23.81
N GLN A 157 1.72 20.35 -23.40
CA GLN A 157 2.68 20.91 -22.44
C GLN A 157 2.61 20.20 -21.08
N GLY A 158 1.40 19.94 -20.57
CA GLY A 158 1.18 19.18 -19.34
C GLY A 158 1.74 17.76 -19.42
N GLN A 159 1.38 17.01 -20.47
CA GLN A 159 1.90 15.65 -20.70
C GLN A 159 3.43 15.63 -20.79
N LYS A 160 4.05 16.60 -21.46
CA LYS A 160 5.52 16.70 -21.54
C LYS A 160 6.16 17.00 -20.18
N GLN A 161 5.50 17.77 -19.33
CA GLN A 161 5.99 18.09 -17.99
C GLN A 161 5.84 16.89 -17.04
N ASP A 162 4.68 16.24 -17.05
CA ASP A 162 4.34 15.16 -16.13
C ASP A 162 4.97 13.83 -16.58
N TYR A 163 5.04 13.60 -17.89
CA TYR A 163 5.48 12.35 -18.54
C TYR A 163 6.50 12.62 -19.65
N PRO A 164 7.69 13.18 -19.34
CA PRO A 164 8.68 13.57 -20.35
C PRO A 164 9.16 12.40 -21.23
N ASN A 165 9.05 11.17 -20.74
CA ASN A 165 9.39 9.94 -21.46
C ASN A 165 8.16 9.06 -21.76
N GLY A 166 6.95 9.62 -21.66
CA GLY A 166 5.70 8.85 -21.66
C GLY A 166 5.37 8.22 -20.30
N ILE A 167 4.27 7.46 -20.26
CA ILE A 167 3.83 6.73 -19.07
C ILE A 167 4.53 5.36 -19.07
N PRO A 168 5.24 4.99 -17.99
CA PRO A 168 5.89 3.70 -17.90
C PRO A 168 4.87 2.57 -17.77
N GLU A 169 5.19 1.42 -18.34
CA GLU A 169 4.43 0.18 -18.13
C GLU A 169 4.42 -0.18 -16.63
N CYS A 170 3.23 -0.19 -16.02
CA CYS A 170 3.05 -0.50 -14.60
C CYS A 170 2.39 -1.86 -14.36
N GLY A 171 1.50 -2.30 -15.25
CA GLY A 171 0.71 -3.52 -15.08
C GLY A 171 -0.57 -3.33 -14.25
N THR A 172 -1.51 -4.27 -14.42
CA THR A 172 -2.87 -4.21 -13.85
C THR A 172 -2.88 -4.23 -12.31
N ASP A 173 -2.10 -5.13 -11.69
CA ASP A 173 -2.09 -5.26 -10.22
C ASP A 173 -1.54 -4.01 -9.54
N ALA A 174 -0.51 -3.39 -10.13
CA ALA A 174 0.05 -2.15 -9.62
C ALA A 174 -0.98 -1.02 -9.65
N LEU A 175 -1.73 -0.88 -10.76
CA LEU A 175 -2.79 0.12 -10.89
C LEU A 175 -3.92 -0.12 -9.88
N ARG A 176 -4.42 -1.36 -9.77
CA ARG A 176 -5.49 -1.72 -8.81
C ARG A 176 -5.08 -1.41 -7.37
N PHE A 177 -3.89 -1.87 -6.97
CA PHE A 177 -3.39 -1.63 -5.63
C PHE A 177 -3.17 -0.15 -5.35
N ALA A 178 -2.66 0.62 -6.32
CA ALA A 178 -2.47 2.05 -6.18
C ALA A 178 -3.78 2.78 -5.91
N LEU A 179 -4.83 2.49 -6.69
CA LEU A 179 -6.14 3.11 -6.53
C LEU A 179 -6.72 2.80 -5.15
N CYS A 180 -6.72 1.53 -4.73
CA CYS A 180 -7.17 1.13 -3.39
C CYS A 180 -6.32 1.72 -2.25
N ALA A 181 -5.02 1.94 -2.46
CA ALA A 181 -4.14 2.56 -1.47
C ALA A 181 -4.32 4.08 -1.36
N MET A 182 -5.11 4.68 -2.25
CA MET A 182 -5.31 6.13 -2.36
C MET A 182 -6.77 6.55 -2.18
N THR A 183 -7.70 5.62 -1.90
CA THR A 183 -9.15 5.87 -1.78
C THR A 183 -9.57 6.63 -0.51
N GLN A 184 -8.86 7.70 -0.16
CA GLN A 184 -9.20 8.59 0.96
C GLN A 184 -9.87 9.89 0.46
N GLY A 185 -10.85 10.38 1.22
CA GLY A 185 -11.46 11.68 0.99
C GLY A 185 -12.45 11.74 -0.19
N ARG A 186 -12.63 12.92 -0.77
CA ARG A 186 -13.59 13.16 -1.86
C ARG A 186 -13.00 12.99 -3.25
N ASP A 187 -11.71 13.30 -3.37
CA ASP A 187 -10.96 13.34 -4.61
C ASP A 187 -9.63 12.61 -4.42
N LEU A 188 -9.20 11.91 -5.46
CA LEU A 188 -7.96 11.14 -5.50
C LEU A 188 -7.10 11.67 -6.65
N ASN A 189 -5.95 12.26 -6.35
CA ASN A 189 -5.02 12.70 -7.38
C ASN A 189 -4.18 11.50 -7.85
N LEU A 190 -4.30 11.15 -9.13
CA LEU A 190 -3.56 10.02 -9.69
C LEU A 190 -2.08 10.36 -9.87
N ASP A 191 -1.23 9.68 -9.11
CA ASP A 191 0.22 9.75 -9.23
C ASP A 191 0.76 8.46 -9.90
N ILE A 192 1.17 8.58 -11.16
CA ILE A 192 1.72 7.46 -11.94
C ILE A 192 3.03 6.94 -11.36
N LEU A 193 3.86 7.80 -10.74
CA LEU A 193 5.10 7.35 -10.09
C LEU A 193 4.80 6.46 -8.88
N ARG A 194 3.71 6.74 -8.16
CA ARG A 194 3.22 5.87 -7.10
C ARG A 194 2.73 4.53 -7.65
N VAL A 195 2.03 4.51 -8.79
CA VAL A 195 1.66 3.25 -9.48
C VAL A 195 2.90 2.45 -9.87
N GLN A 196 3.92 3.12 -10.43
CA GLN A 196 5.20 2.50 -10.76
C GLN A 196 5.91 1.93 -9.52
N GLY A 197 5.83 2.62 -8.38
CA GLY A 197 6.30 2.09 -7.09
C GLY A 197 5.66 0.75 -6.73
N TYR A 198 4.36 0.59 -6.97
CA TYR A 198 3.66 -0.68 -6.75
C TYR A 198 4.00 -1.75 -7.79
N ARG A 199 4.43 -1.39 -9.01
CA ARG A 199 5.05 -2.37 -9.93
C ARG A 199 6.33 -2.95 -9.34
N PHE A 200 7.18 -2.11 -8.72
CA PHE A 200 8.38 -2.61 -8.03
C PHE A 200 8.02 -3.49 -6.84
N PHE A 201 6.92 -3.19 -6.15
CA PHE A 201 6.38 -4.07 -5.12
C PHE A 201 5.95 -5.43 -5.69
N CYS A 202 5.24 -5.51 -6.82
CA CYS A 202 4.94 -6.79 -7.49
C CYS A 202 6.21 -7.59 -7.81
N ASN A 203 7.27 -6.92 -8.27
CA ASN A 203 8.58 -7.57 -8.48
C ASN A 203 9.21 -8.05 -7.17
N LYS A 204 9.03 -7.33 -6.07
CA LYS A 204 9.48 -7.78 -4.73
C LYS A 204 8.73 -9.07 -4.32
N LEU A 205 7.41 -9.15 -4.53
CA LEU A 205 6.61 -10.38 -4.30
C LEU A 205 7.18 -11.56 -5.10
N TRP A 206 7.43 -11.35 -6.39
CA TRP A 206 8.03 -12.36 -7.28
C TRP A 206 9.37 -12.87 -6.76
N ASN A 207 10.26 -11.95 -6.39
CA ASN A 207 11.59 -12.31 -5.89
C ASN A 207 11.55 -13.01 -4.52
N ALA A 208 10.65 -12.60 -3.63
CA ALA A 208 10.45 -13.26 -2.33
C ALA A 208 9.97 -14.71 -2.51
N THR A 209 8.97 -14.93 -3.36
CA THR A 209 8.49 -16.29 -3.66
C THR A 209 9.55 -17.11 -4.37
N LYS A 210 10.28 -16.53 -5.34
CA LYS A 210 11.40 -17.21 -6.01
C LYS A 210 12.49 -17.63 -5.02
N PHE A 211 12.84 -16.77 -4.06
CA PHE A 211 13.77 -17.10 -2.99
C PHE A 211 13.27 -18.29 -2.17
N ALA A 212 12.00 -18.27 -1.76
CA ALA A 212 11.42 -19.36 -0.98
C ALA A 212 11.42 -20.70 -1.71
N LEU A 213 11.10 -20.69 -3.01
CA LEU A 213 11.13 -21.89 -3.85
C LEU A 213 12.52 -22.53 -3.96
N LEU A 214 13.61 -21.78 -3.74
CA LEU A 214 14.97 -22.36 -3.68
C LEU A 214 15.18 -23.24 -2.44
N TYR A 215 14.44 -22.98 -1.37
CA TYR A 215 14.57 -23.69 -0.09
C TYR A 215 13.46 -24.71 0.14
N PHE A 216 12.44 -24.77 -0.72
CA PHE A 216 11.45 -25.84 -0.70
C PHE A 216 11.97 -27.04 -1.53
N PRO A 217 12.19 -28.22 -0.91
CA PRO A 217 12.58 -29.40 -1.65
C PRO A 217 11.48 -29.81 -2.64
N LYS A 218 11.86 -30.27 -3.85
CA LYS A 218 10.92 -30.54 -4.96
C LYS A 218 9.80 -31.53 -4.62
N ASP A 219 10.08 -32.52 -3.77
CA ASP A 219 9.14 -33.59 -3.41
C ASP A 219 8.46 -33.36 -2.05
N THR A 220 8.56 -32.16 -1.51
CA THR A 220 7.94 -31.80 -0.22
C THR A 220 6.78 -30.85 -0.45
N VAL A 221 5.65 -31.20 0.14
CA VAL A 221 4.45 -30.36 0.21
C VAL A 221 4.23 -29.85 1.63
N TYR A 222 3.54 -28.72 1.74
CA TYR A 222 3.35 -28.03 3.00
C TYR A 222 1.88 -27.74 3.26
N GLU A 223 1.59 -27.61 4.55
CA GLU A 223 0.34 -27.08 5.09
C GLU A 223 0.69 -25.86 5.95
N VAL A 224 -0.23 -24.91 5.99
CA VAL A 224 -0.14 -23.78 6.91
C VAL A 224 0.00 -24.27 8.36
N HIS A 225 0.54 -23.41 9.22
CA HIS A 225 0.52 -23.69 10.65
C HIS A 225 -0.92 -23.81 11.16
N THR A 226 -1.17 -24.82 11.98
CA THR A 226 -2.31 -24.88 12.89
C THR A 226 -1.93 -24.25 14.24
N VAL A 227 -2.92 -23.96 15.08
CA VAL A 227 -2.72 -23.50 16.47
C VAL A 227 -1.70 -24.34 17.23
N ALA A 228 -1.83 -25.68 17.17
CA ALA A 228 -0.91 -26.59 17.84
C ALA A 228 0.51 -26.52 17.25
N SER A 229 0.64 -26.49 15.92
CA SER A 229 1.97 -26.46 15.28
C SER A 229 2.69 -25.13 15.46
N ALA A 230 1.96 -24.01 15.63
CA ALA A 230 2.53 -22.69 15.90
C ALA A 230 3.12 -22.58 17.32
N GLN A 231 2.82 -23.55 18.19
CA GLN A 231 3.37 -23.63 19.55
C GLN A 231 4.51 -24.65 19.66
N SER A 232 4.95 -25.25 18.54
CA SER A 232 6.04 -26.24 18.58
C SER A 232 7.30 -25.63 19.23
N PRO A 233 8.02 -26.42 20.06
CA PRO A 233 9.29 -25.99 20.65
C PRO A 233 10.39 -25.78 19.60
N ASP A 234 10.24 -26.34 18.40
CA ASP A 234 11.20 -26.20 17.31
C ASP A 234 11.11 -24.83 16.60
N LEU A 235 10.01 -24.08 16.79
CA LEU A 235 9.91 -22.73 16.25
C LEU A 235 10.83 -21.79 17.01
N SER A 236 11.72 -21.13 16.28
CA SER A 236 12.54 -20.07 16.82
C SER A 236 11.68 -18.85 17.22
N PRO A 237 12.19 -17.95 18.08
CA PRO A 237 11.54 -16.68 18.35
C PRO A 237 11.23 -15.87 17.07
N MET A 238 12.09 -15.93 16.05
CA MET A 238 11.86 -15.23 14.79
C MET A 238 10.76 -15.87 13.94
N ASP A 239 10.59 -17.19 13.98
CA ASP A 239 9.46 -17.86 13.32
C ASP A 239 8.13 -17.46 13.98
N ARG A 240 8.10 -17.46 15.32
CA ARG A 240 6.93 -17.00 16.09
C ARG A 240 6.63 -15.53 15.86
N TRP A 241 7.67 -14.70 15.74
CA TRP A 241 7.53 -13.30 15.40
C TRP A 241 6.88 -13.14 14.02
N MET A 242 7.35 -13.84 12.99
CA MET A 242 6.76 -13.77 11.65
C MET A 242 5.28 -14.20 11.64
N LEU A 243 4.92 -15.26 12.38
CA LEU A 243 3.53 -15.68 12.56
C LEU A 243 2.68 -14.62 13.29
N SER A 244 3.26 -13.95 14.28
CA SER A 244 2.61 -12.84 14.98
C SER A 244 2.34 -11.65 14.05
N ARG A 245 3.33 -11.26 13.23
CA ARG A 245 3.20 -10.20 12.22
C ARG A 245 2.16 -10.53 11.16
N LEU A 246 2.11 -11.79 10.71
CA LEU A 246 1.08 -12.29 9.81
C LEU A 246 -0.31 -12.21 10.45
N SER A 247 -0.45 -12.58 11.72
CA SER A 247 -1.72 -12.47 12.46
C SER A 247 -2.20 -11.02 12.57
N LEU A 248 -1.28 -10.07 12.83
CA LEU A 248 -1.60 -8.64 12.78
C LEU A 248 -2.06 -8.21 11.39
N ALA A 249 -1.38 -8.63 10.33
CA ALA A 249 -1.77 -8.27 8.97
C ALA A 249 -3.16 -8.81 8.62
N VAL A 250 -3.47 -10.07 8.97
CA VAL A 250 -4.80 -10.66 8.79
C VAL A 250 -5.86 -9.84 9.52
N ASP A 251 -5.66 -9.53 10.80
CA ASP A 251 -6.61 -8.72 11.60
C ASP A 251 -6.87 -7.36 10.97
N ARG A 252 -5.80 -6.63 10.64
CA ARG A 252 -5.91 -5.26 10.12
C ARG A 252 -6.49 -5.20 8.72
N VAL A 253 -6.16 -6.16 7.86
CA VAL A 253 -6.73 -6.24 6.50
C VAL A 253 -8.22 -6.58 6.56
N ASN A 254 -8.62 -7.54 7.39
CA ASN A 254 -10.04 -7.87 7.60
C ASN A 254 -10.81 -6.67 8.18
N GLY A 255 -10.24 -5.96 9.18
CA GLY A 255 -10.82 -4.73 9.72
C GLY A 255 -10.96 -3.63 8.66
N GLY A 256 -9.95 -3.47 7.79
CA GLY A 256 -10.00 -2.53 6.67
C GLY A 256 -11.09 -2.87 5.67
N PHE A 257 -11.27 -4.14 5.30
CA PHE A 257 -12.38 -4.55 4.43
C PHE A 257 -13.74 -4.30 5.07
N ALA A 258 -13.92 -4.64 6.36
CA ALA A 258 -15.18 -4.42 7.07
C ALA A 258 -15.54 -2.93 7.20
N ALA A 259 -14.54 -2.05 7.27
CA ALA A 259 -14.72 -0.60 7.38
C ALA A 259 -14.67 0.14 6.04
N TYR A 260 -14.49 -0.56 4.91
CA TYR A 260 -14.18 0.04 3.60
C TYR A 260 -12.91 0.93 3.59
N ASP A 261 -11.99 0.73 4.56
CA ASP A 261 -10.70 1.39 4.64
C ASP A 261 -9.63 0.59 3.88
N PHE A 262 -9.76 0.60 2.55
CA PHE A 262 -8.80 -0.02 1.65
C PHE A 262 -7.37 0.55 1.78
N PRO A 263 -7.16 1.85 2.08
CA PRO A 263 -5.82 2.39 2.33
C PRO A 263 -5.12 1.77 3.54
N ALA A 264 -5.85 1.57 4.65
CA ALA A 264 -5.31 0.83 5.79
C ALA A 264 -5.01 -0.64 5.42
N ALA A 265 -5.94 -1.33 4.76
CA ALA A 265 -5.75 -2.72 4.36
C ALA A 265 -4.52 -2.91 3.45
N THR A 266 -4.40 -2.10 2.40
CA THR A 266 -3.25 -2.14 1.47
C THR A 266 -1.93 -1.82 2.17
N THR A 267 -1.92 -0.88 3.11
CA THR A 267 -0.71 -0.57 3.91
C THR A 267 -0.27 -1.76 4.74
N HIS A 268 -1.19 -2.48 5.38
CA HIS A 268 -0.83 -3.67 6.15
C HIS A 268 -0.36 -4.83 5.26
N CYS A 269 -0.94 -5.02 4.07
CA CYS A 269 -0.40 -5.95 3.07
C CYS A 269 1.03 -5.58 2.64
N TYR A 270 1.27 -4.30 2.34
CA TYR A 270 2.58 -3.81 1.92
C TYR A 270 3.63 -4.01 3.01
N ASN A 271 3.30 -3.67 4.27
CA ASN A 271 4.20 -3.80 5.41
C ASN A 271 4.56 -5.26 5.70
N LEU A 272 3.59 -6.18 5.65
CA LEU A 272 3.84 -7.61 5.85
C LEU A 272 4.88 -8.13 4.84
N TRP A 273 4.69 -7.81 3.56
CA TRP A 273 5.55 -8.34 2.50
C TRP A 273 6.91 -7.66 2.45
N LEU A 274 6.95 -6.33 2.52
CA LEU A 274 8.20 -5.60 2.38
C LEU A 274 9.01 -5.61 3.67
N TYR A 275 8.45 -5.07 4.75
CA TYR A 275 9.21 -4.80 5.97
C TYR A 275 9.33 -6.04 6.86
N ASP A 276 8.24 -6.78 7.07
CA ASP A 276 8.27 -7.94 7.98
C ASP A 276 8.92 -9.17 7.30
N LEU A 277 8.43 -9.55 6.11
CA LEU A 277 8.93 -10.72 5.40
C LEU A 277 10.27 -10.45 4.72
N CYS A 278 10.34 -9.53 3.76
CA CYS A 278 11.54 -9.42 2.92
C CYS A 278 12.74 -8.81 3.64
N ASP A 279 12.54 -7.71 4.36
CA ASP A 279 13.64 -6.94 4.93
C ASP A 279 14.18 -7.56 6.23
N VAL A 280 13.37 -8.37 6.93
CA VAL A 280 13.74 -9.01 8.19
C VAL A 280 13.75 -10.53 8.09
N TYR A 281 12.60 -11.16 7.86
CA TYR A 281 12.50 -12.62 8.02
C TYR A 281 13.32 -13.39 6.97
N LEU A 282 13.27 -13.01 5.69
CA LEU A 282 14.07 -13.66 4.65
C LEU A 282 15.58 -13.48 4.89
N GLU A 283 16.01 -12.34 5.42
CA GLU A 283 17.41 -12.10 5.79
C GLU A 283 17.83 -12.96 6.99
N TYR A 284 16.95 -13.16 7.97
CA TYR A 284 17.12 -14.10 9.08
C TYR A 284 17.22 -15.56 8.59
N LEU A 285 16.43 -15.95 7.59
CA LEU A 285 16.40 -17.32 7.10
C LEU A 285 17.69 -17.76 6.37
N LYS A 286 18.44 -16.82 5.79
CA LYS A 286 19.70 -17.14 5.07
C LYS A 286 20.69 -17.94 5.93
N PRO A 287 21.11 -17.49 7.12
CA PRO A 287 21.97 -18.29 8.00
C PRO A 287 21.28 -19.57 8.51
N VAL A 288 19.97 -19.55 8.76
CA VAL A 288 19.22 -20.75 9.18
C VAL A 288 19.31 -21.86 8.13
N PHE A 289 19.13 -21.54 6.86
CA PHE A 289 19.26 -22.53 5.78
C PHE A 289 20.70 -22.89 5.44
N ALA A 290 21.67 -22.03 5.77
CA ALA A 290 23.08 -22.33 5.55
C ALA A 290 23.66 -23.28 6.62
N SER A 291 23.26 -23.14 7.88
CA SER A 291 23.92 -23.82 9.00
C SER A 291 23.00 -24.31 10.13
N GLY A 292 21.68 -24.10 10.04
CA GLY A 292 20.72 -24.56 11.04
C GLY A 292 20.53 -26.08 11.02
N THR A 293 20.01 -26.63 12.13
CA THR A 293 19.66 -28.05 12.21
C THR A 293 18.46 -28.38 11.31
N GLU A 294 18.28 -29.64 10.94
CA GLU A 294 17.14 -30.04 10.09
C GLU A 294 15.79 -29.63 10.68
N ALA A 295 15.62 -29.74 12.01
CA ALA A 295 14.42 -29.32 12.71
C ALA A 295 14.17 -27.81 12.57
N GLN A 296 15.21 -26.98 12.75
CA GLN A 296 15.13 -25.52 12.59
C GLN A 296 14.80 -25.15 11.14
N GLN A 297 15.44 -25.79 10.17
CA GLN A 297 15.17 -25.55 8.75
C GLN A 297 13.74 -25.99 8.37
N ALA A 298 13.24 -27.10 8.92
CA ALA A 298 11.87 -27.55 8.69
C ALA A 298 10.84 -26.58 9.27
N ALA A 299 11.04 -26.09 10.49
CA ALA A 299 10.19 -25.08 11.12
C ALA A 299 10.18 -23.76 10.33
N ALA A 300 11.36 -23.30 9.89
CA ALA A 300 11.52 -22.14 9.03
C ALA A 300 10.80 -22.29 7.68
N ARG A 301 10.94 -23.43 7.00
CA ARG A 301 10.25 -23.69 5.72
C ARG A 301 8.73 -23.65 5.89
N ARG A 302 8.20 -24.25 6.96
CA ARG A 302 6.75 -24.24 7.23
C ARG A 302 6.24 -22.84 7.55
N THR A 303 6.99 -22.06 8.32
CA THR A 303 6.63 -20.66 8.65
C THR A 303 6.69 -19.77 7.41
N LEU A 304 7.72 -19.93 6.58
CA LEU A 304 7.84 -19.23 5.29
C LEU A 304 6.69 -19.60 4.34
N TYR A 305 6.36 -20.88 4.20
CA TYR A 305 5.23 -21.35 3.41
C TYR A 305 3.91 -20.74 3.90
N THR A 306 3.67 -20.78 5.22
CA THR A 306 2.46 -20.23 5.85
C THR A 306 2.32 -18.74 5.55
N THR A 307 3.43 -18.00 5.66
CA THR A 307 3.47 -16.56 5.40
C THR A 307 3.18 -16.23 3.94
N LEU A 308 3.77 -16.99 3.00
CA LEU A 308 3.51 -16.79 1.57
C LEU A 308 2.07 -17.15 1.22
N GLU A 309 1.56 -18.30 1.67
CA GLU A 309 0.21 -18.74 1.33
C GLU A 309 -0.84 -17.74 1.82
N LEU A 310 -0.81 -17.38 3.12
CA LEU A 310 -1.79 -16.46 3.68
C LEU A 310 -1.56 -15.02 3.19
N GLY A 311 -0.30 -14.59 3.05
CA GLY A 311 0.04 -13.27 2.53
C GLY A 311 -0.38 -13.04 1.08
N LEU A 312 -0.32 -14.07 0.22
CA LEU A 312 -0.84 -14.01 -1.15
C LEU A 312 -2.37 -13.96 -1.14
N LYS A 313 -3.04 -14.73 -0.28
CA LYS A 313 -4.51 -14.69 -0.15
C LYS A 313 -4.98 -13.31 0.30
N LEU A 314 -4.29 -12.67 1.26
CA LEU A 314 -4.60 -11.31 1.70
C LEU A 314 -4.50 -10.28 0.56
N LEU A 315 -3.48 -10.41 -0.30
CA LEU A 315 -3.26 -9.52 -1.44
C LEU A 315 -4.21 -9.76 -2.63
N SER A 316 -4.73 -10.97 -2.80
CA SER A 316 -5.49 -11.39 -3.98
C SER A 316 -6.63 -10.45 -4.40
N PRO A 317 -7.48 -9.92 -3.50
CA PRO A 317 -8.53 -8.97 -3.88
C PRO A 317 -7.98 -7.70 -4.57
N PHE A 318 -6.76 -7.28 -4.21
CA PHE A 318 -6.10 -6.10 -4.75
C PHE A 318 -5.26 -6.43 -6.00
N MET A 319 -4.52 -7.53 -5.98
CA MET A 319 -3.51 -7.90 -6.97
C MET A 319 -3.73 -9.30 -7.57
N PRO A 320 -4.88 -9.58 -8.19
CA PRO A 320 -5.30 -10.94 -8.52
C PRO A 320 -4.36 -11.70 -9.45
N PHE A 321 -3.68 -11.03 -10.40
CA PHE A 321 -2.91 -11.74 -11.43
C PHE A 321 -1.59 -12.28 -10.88
N VAL A 322 -0.78 -11.42 -10.24
CA VAL A 322 0.50 -11.83 -9.64
C VAL A 322 0.27 -12.79 -8.48
N THR A 323 -0.79 -12.61 -7.68
CA THR A 323 -1.04 -13.52 -6.57
C THR A 323 -1.47 -14.90 -7.03
N GLU A 324 -2.29 -15.00 -8.08
CA GLU A 324 -2.66 -16.28 -8.69
C GLU A 324 -1.40 -17.00 -9.20
N GLU A 325 -0.58 -16.31 -9.99
CA GLU A 325 0.64 -16.87 -10.58
C GLU A 325 1.63 -17.39 -9.52
N LEU A 326 1.80 -16.64 -8.42
CA LEU A 326 2.69 -17.06 -7.33
C LEU A 326 2.07 -18.17 -6.48
N TYR A 327 0.77 -18.15 -6.25
CA TYR A 327 0.05 -19.16 -5.46
C TYR A 327 0.10 -20.55 -6.11
N GLN A 328 -0.02 -20.60 -7.45
CA GLN A 328 0.07 -21.87 -8.19
C GLN A 328 1.46 -22.52 -8.14
N ARG A 329 2.51 -21.75 -7.80
CA ARG A 329 3.88 -22.27 -7.64
C ARG A 329 4.19 -22.77 -6.25
N LEU A 330 3.34 -22.45 -5.26
CA LEU A 330 3.56 -22.93 -3.90
C LEU A 330 3.38 -24.46 -3.84
N PRO A 331 4.25 -25.17 -3.10
CA PRO A 331 4.15 -26.62 -2.90
C PRO A 331 3.00 -26.98 -1.92
N ARG A 332 1.77 -26.70 -2.34
CA ARG A 332 0.56 -26.91 -1.54
C ARG A 332 0.26 -28.41 -1.40
N LYS A 333 -0.01 -28.87 -0.18
CA LYS A 333 -0.46 -30.26 0.04
C LYS A 333 -1.89 -30.49 -0.46
N ASP A 334 -2.77 -29.53 -0.24
CA ASP A 334 -4.13 -29.54 -0.78
C ASP A 334 -4.19 -28.72 -2.09
N THR A 335 -4.38 -29.43 -3.20
CA THR A 335 -4.53 -28.85 -4.55
C THR A 335 -5.97 -28.92 -5.06
N SER A 336 -6.93 -29.30 -4.21
CA SER A 336 -8.35 -29.35 -4.57
C SER A 336 -8.92 -27.97 -4.90
N CYS A 337 -8.37 -26.91 -4.29
CA CYS A 337 -8.69 -25.53 -4.60
C CYS A 337 -7.95 -25.09 -5.89
N PRO A 338 -8.68 -24.86 -7.01
CA PRO A 338 -8.07 -24.67 -8.32
C PRO A 338 -7.44 -23.29 -8.53
N SER A 339 -7.87 -22.26 -7.79
CA SER A 339 -7.42 -20.87 -7.93
C SER A 339 -7.48 -20.15 -6.60
N ILE A 340 -6.59 -19.16 -6.41
CA ILE A 340 -6.60 -18.32 -5.20
C ILE A 340 -7.90 -17.51 -5.09
N CYS A 341 -8.57 -17.23 -6.22
CA CYS A 341 -9.83 -16.49 -6.28
C CYS A 341 -11.02 -17.24 -5.64
N VAL A 342 -10.91 -18.56 -5.48
CA VAL A 342 -11.93 -19.40 -4.82
C VAL A 342 -11.38 -20.07 -3.55
N ALA A 343 -10.19 -19.66 -3.11
CA ALA A 343 -9.61 -20.14 -1.86
C ALA A 343 -10.30 -19.46 -0.66
N PRO A 344 -10.46 -20.19 0.47
CA PRO A 344 -10.92 -19.56 1.71
C PRO A 344 -10.04 -18.39 2.10
N TYR A 345 -10.67 -17.24 2.38
CA TYR A 345 -9.97 -16.03 2.77
C TYR A 345 -9.49 -16.12 4.24
N PRO A 346 -8.25 -15.70 4.58
CA PRO A 346 -7.73 -15.83 5.94
C PRO A 346 -8.49 -14.98 6.95
N THR A 347 -8.81 -15.56 8.10
CA THR A 347 -9.48 -14.90 9.23
C THR A 347 -8.61 -14.92 10.48
N ASN A 348 -8.98 -14.12 11.48
CA ASN A 348 -8.30 -14.10 12.78
C ASN A 348 -8.33 -15.47 13.48
N ALA A 349 -9.36 -16.29 13.22
CA ALA A 349 -9.46 -17.64 13.76
C ALA A 349 -8.41 -18.59 13.19
N ASP A 350 -7.95 -18.33 11.96
CA ASP A 350 -6.90 -19.13 11.30
C ASP A 350 -5.50 -18.75 11.80
N THR A 351 -5.35 -17.56 12.39
CA THR A 351 -4.06 -16.98 12.79
C THR A 351 -4.03 -16.49 14.25
N PRO A 352 -4.33 -17.33 15.26
CA PRO A 352 -4.30 -16.93 16.66
C PRO A 352 -2.86 -16.94 17.23
N TRP A 353 -1.90 -16.31 16.55
CA TRP A 353 -0.47 -16.38 16.86
C TRP A 353 0.11 -15.06 17.37
N ARG A 354 -0.73 -14.08 17.65
CA ARG A 354 -0.29 -12.74 18.05
C ARG A 354 0.44 -12.76 19.40
N SER A 355 1.62 -12.14 19.43
CA SER A 355 2.46 -11.92 20.61
C SER A 355 3.07 -10.53 20.56
N GLU A 356 2.41 -9.56 21.19
CA GLU A 356 2.86 -8.16 21.21
C GLU A 356 4.18 -7.98 21.99
N ASP A 357 4.38 -8.76 23.06
CA ASP A 357 5.62 -8.75 23.83
C ASP A 357 6.83 -9.13 22.97
N LEU A 358 6.70 -10.20 22.16
CA LEU A 358 7.75 -10.64 21.26
C LEU A 358 7.98 -9.64 20.13
N GLU A 359 6.92 -9.04 19.60
CA GLU A 359 7.05 -7.96 18.61
C GLU A 359 7.82 -6.75 19.17
N SER A 360 7.55 -6.37 20.41
CA SER A 360 8.27 -5.29 21.10
C SER A 360 9.76 -5.64 21.32
N ASP A 361 10.04 -6.89 21.72
CA ASP A 361 11.41 -7.36 21.92
C ASP A 361 12.18 -7.35 20.57
N VAL A 362 11.56 -7.80 19.47
CA VAL A 362 12.16 -7.77 18.13
C VAL A 362 12.33 -6.34 17.60
N ASP A 363 11.35 -5.45 17.77
CA ASP A 363 11.46 -4.04 17.38
C ASP A 363 12.64 -3.35 18.08
N THR A 364 12.82 -3.65 19.37
CA THR A 364 13.96 -3.15 20.16
C THR A 364 15.29 -3.61 19.56
N VAL A 365 15.40 -4.88 19.16
CA VAL A 365 16.60 -5.41 18.51
C VAL A 365 16.81 -4.84 17.11
N LEU A 366 15.74 -4.64 16.32
CA LEU A 366 15.83 -4.02 15.00
C LEU A 366 16.30 -2.56 15.10
N LYS A 367 15.94 -1.82 16.16
CA LYS A 367 16.52 -0.50 16.44
C LYS A 367 18.04 -0.57 16.66
N MET A 368 18.53 -1.56 17.41
CA MET A 368 19.97 -1.81 17.56
C MET A 368 20.63 -2.09 16.19
N VAL A 369 20.03 -2.98 15.39
CA VAL A 369 20.51 -3.33 14.04
C VAL A 369 20.59 -2.10 13.14
N HIS A 370 19.54 -1.26 13.10
CA HIS A 370 19.52 -0.04 12.30
C HIS A 370 20.59 0.97 12.73
N LEU A 371 20.79 1.14 14.04
CA LEU A 371 21.78 2.07 14.57
C LEU A 371 23.21 1.61 14.24
N ILE A 372 23.49 0.30 14.33
CA ILE A 372 24.75 -0.29 13.88
C ILE A 372 24.93 -0.06 12.37
N ARG A 373 23.92 -0.34 11.55
CA ARG A 373 24.01 -0.14 10.09
C ARG A 373 24.25 1.32 9.70
N SER A 374 23.58 2.27 10.35
CA SER A 374 23.80 3.70 10.15
C SER A 374 25.23 4.07 10.46
N THR A 375 25.71 3.69 11.65
CA THR A 375 27.08 3.96 12.10
C THR A 375 28.11 3.37 11.14
N ARG A 376 27.93 2.11 10.71
CA ARG A 376 28.79 1.46 9.71
C ARG A 376 28.82 2.25 8.39
N SER A 377 27.66 2.77 7.94
CA SER A 377 27.57 3.59 6.74
C SER A 377 28.28 4.93 6.90
N GLU A 378 28.17 5.57 8.06
CA GLU A 378 28.84 6.85 8.36
C GLU A 378 30.37 6.73 8.26
N TYR A 379 30.91 5.61 8.73
CA TYR A 379 32.32 5.25 8.62
C TYR A 379 32.68 4.53 7.31
N ASN A 380 31.76 4.46 6.34
CA ASN A 380 31.96 3.82 5.03
C ASN A 380 32.46 2.36 5.11
N LEU A 381 32.05 1.61 6.13
CA LEU A 381 32.44 0.21 6.30
C LEU A 381 31.73 -0.67 5.28
N THR A 382 32.51 -1.44 4.52
CA THR A 382 31.99 -2.36 3.52
C THR A 382 31.40 -3.63 4.16
N ASN A 383 30.57 -4.37 3.41
CA ASN A 383 30.00 -5.63 3.91
C ASN A 383 31.06 -6.71 4.23
N LYS A 384 32.29 -6.59 3.70
CA LYS A 384 33.40 -7.49 4.02
C LYS A 384 34.00 -7.23 5.41
N GLN A 385 33.83 -6.02 5.93
CA GLN A 385 34.31 -5.61 7.24
C GLN A 385 33.21 -5.84 8.26
N LYS A 386 33.16 -7.03 8.87
CA LYS A 386 32.27 -7.30 9.99
C LYS A 386 32.72 -6.52 11.23
N THR A 387 31.76 -5.96 11.95
CA THR A 387 32.01 -5.30 13.24
C THR A 387 31.74 -6.24 14.39
N THR A 388 32.19 -5.86 15.59
CA THR A 388 31.79 -6.52 16.84
C THR A 388 30.96 -5.54 17.67
N ALA A 389 29.87 -5.99 18.25
CA ALA A 389 29.00 -5.18 19.10
C ALA A 389 28.92 -5.79 20.50
N HIS A 390 29.00 -4.95 21.53
CA HIS A 390 28.68 -5.31 22.90
C HIS A 390 27.36 -4.63 23.28
N LEU A 391 26.42 -5.40 23.84
CA LEU A 391 25.13 -4.87 24.28
C LEU A 391 25.17 -4.59 25.78
N ILE A 392 24.94 -3.35 26.16
CA ILE A 392 24.77 -2.91 27.54
C ILE A 392 23.28 -2.68 27.77
N ILE A 393 22.66 -3.54 28.57
CA ILE A 393 21.21 -3.57 28.80
C ILE A 393 20.98 -3.49 30.31
N ALA A 394 20.08 -2.60 30.73
CA ALA A 394 19.69 -2.49 32.14
C ALA A 394 19.09 -3.81 32.67
N GLN A 395 19.39 -4.13 33.93
CA GLN A 395 19.05 -5.41 34.57
C GLN A 395 17.54 -5.63 34.78
N ASP A 396 16.74 -4.57 34.73
CA ASP A 396 15.28 -4.62 34.83
C ASP A 396 14.60 -5.00 33.50
N LEU A 397 15.37 -5.15 32.42
CA LEU A 397 14.89 -5.63 31.12
C LEU A 397 15.18 -7.13 30.94
N LYS A 398 14.58 -7.73 29.90
CA LYS A 398 14.81 -9.13 29.51
C LYS A 398 16.17 -9.32 28.83
N VAL A 399 17.28 -9.09 29.55
CA VAL A 399 18.65 -9.04 29.01
C VAL A 399 18.97 -10.24 28.12
N GLU A 400 18.79 -11.46 28.64
CA GLU A 400 19.16 -12.69 27.92
C GLU A 400 18.27 -12.94 26.68
N ALA A 401 16.98 -12.58 26.75
CA ALA A 401 16.08 -12.70 25.61
C ALA A 401 16.49 -11.76 24.47
N LEU A 402 16.78 -10.49 24.80
CA LEU A 402 17.23 -9.49 23.81
C LEU A 402 18.60 -9.84 23.22
N ARG A 403 19.55 -10.34 24.02
CA ARG A 403 20.84 -10.83 23.52
C ARG A 403 20.66 -11.99 22.55
N ASN A 404 19.83 -12.97 22.89
CA ASN A 404 19.58 -14.12 22.00
C ASN A 404 18.87 -13.72 20.71
N LEU A 405 17.89 -12.82 20.78
CA LEU A 405 17.27 -12.26 19.57
C LEU A 405 18.27 -11.50 18.72
N PHE A 406 19.15 -10.69 19.32
CA PHE A 406 20.22 -10.01 18.59
C PHE A 406 21.17 -11.01 17.92
N ARG A 407 21.58 -12.09 18.60
CA ARG A 407 22.40 -13.16 17.98
C ARG A 407 21.72 -13.74 16.75
N SER A 408 20.40 -13.95 16.77
CA SER A 408 19.64 -14.41 15.61
C SER A 408 19.61 -13.39 14.45
N LEU A 409 19.62 -12.10 14.76
CA LEU A 409 19.53 -11.01 13.78
C LEU A 409 20.87 -10.34 13.44
N GLN A 410 21.98 -10.84 13.98
CA GLN A 410 23.29 -10.20 13.88
C GLN A 410 23.81 -10.10 12.43
N SER A 411 23.36 -11.00 11.56
CA SER A 411 23.65 -10.95 10.12
C SER A 411 23.06 -9.71 9.45
N LEU A 412 21.87 -9.25 9.87
CA LEU A 412 21.24 -8.04 9.36
C LEU A 412 22.06 -6.79 9.76
N ALA A 413 22.69 -6.81 10.94
CA ALA A 413 23.58 -5.74 11.39
C ALA A 413 24.97 -5.78 10.72
N ASN A 414 25.33 -6.91 10.10
CA ASN A 414 26.70 -7.26 9.72
C ASN A 414 27.70 -7.05 10.87
N SER A 415 27.28 -7.43 12.08
CA SER A 415 28.03 -7.22 13.32
C SER A 415 27.82 -8.41 14.24
N GLU A 416 28.89 -8.97 14.79
CA GLU A 416 28.82 -10.13 15.69
C GLU A 416 28.67 -9.67 17.14
N LEU A 417 27.84 -10.37 17.92
CA LEU A 417 27.69 -10.09 19.35
C LEU A 417 28.90 -10.61 20.12
N SER A 418 29.47 -9.79 20.99
CA SER A 418 30.47 -10.22 21.97
C SER A 418 29.90 -10.26 23.39
N ASP A 419 30.26 -11.31 24.11
CA ASP A 419 29.99 -11.50 25.55
C ASP A 419 31.13 -10.93 26.43
N GLU A 420 32.22 -10.46 25.82
CA GLU A 420 33.35 -9.84 26.53
C GLU A 420 33.01 -8.41 26.97
N GLN A 421 33.82 -7.86 27.88
CA GLN A 421 33.68 -6.45 28.26
C GLN A 421 34.07 -5.52 27.09
N PRO A 422 33.39 -4.38 26.93
CA PRO A 422 33.71 -3.41 25.89
C PRO A 422 35.17 -2.96 26.01
N SER A 423 35.91 -3.02 24.90
CA SER A 423 37.28 -2.51 24.85
C SER A 423 37.32 -0.99 24.67
N ILE A 424 38.44 -0.37 25.04
CA ILE A 424 38.68 1.06 24.79
C ILE A 424 38.67 1.30 23.27
N GLY A 425 37.87 2.27 22.81
CA GLY A 425 37.72 2.61 21.39
C GLY A 425 36.43 2.09 20.74
N CYS A 426 35.41 1.73 21.53
CA CYS A 426 34.06 1.51 21.01
C CYS A 426 33.33 2.83 20.74
N SER A 427 32.55 2.88 19.67
CA SER A 427 31.52 3.92 19.50
C SER A 427 30.30 3.54 20.32
N ILE A 428 29.86 4.43 21.21
CA ILE A 428 28.67 4.20 22.04
C ILE A 428 27.45 4.69 21.27
N LEU A 429 26.51 3.79 21.05
CA LEU A 429 25.28 4.03 20.31
C LEU A 429 24.09 3.87 21.26
N THR A 430 23.49 4.98 21.65
CA THR A 430 22.34 4.99 22.56
C THR A 430 21.07 4.59 21.83
N VAL A 431 20.45 3.49 22.25
CA VAL A 431 19.17 3.00 21.71
C VAL A 431 18.00 3.53 22.54
N SER A 432 18.17 3.52 23.86
CA SER A 432 17.27 4.16 24.85
C SER A 432 18.05 4.53 26.11
N ASP A 433 17.36 5.06 27.12
CA ASP A 433 17.91 5.30 28.46
C ASP A 433 18.39 4.02 29.19
N LYS A 434 17.98 2.84 28.70
CA LYS A 434 18.28 1.53 29.30
C LYS A 434 19.13 0.62 28.42
N ILE A 435 19.42 1.03 27.17
CA ILE A 435 20.07 0.17 26.18
C ILE A 435 21.11 0.97 25.41
N GLU A 436 22.34 0.48 25.41
CA GLU A 436 23.44 0.97 24.59
C GLU A 436 24.07 -0.16 23.78
N VAL A 437 24.52 0.16 22.57
CA VAL A 437 25.37 -0.71 21.76
C VAL A 437 26.76 -0.09 21.71
N HIS A 438 27.75 -0.82 22.20
CA HIS A 438 29.16 -0.41 22.11
C HIS A 438 29.76 -1.12 20.90
N LEU A 439 29.93 -0.37 19.80
CA LEU A 439 30.39 -0.90 18.52
C LEU A 439 31.91 -0.75 18.40
N VAL A 440 32.61 -1.87 18.24
CA VAL A 440 34.07 -1.90 18.07
C VAL A 440 34.42 -1.44 16.65
N LEU A 441 35.05 -0.26 16.54
CA LEU A 441 35.55 0.30 15.28
C LEU A 441 37.07 0.22 15.15
N LYS A 442 37.78 -0.04 16.25
CA LYS A 442 39.23 -0.11 16.31
C LYS A 442 39.77 -1.16 15.32
N GLY A 443 40.73 -0.75 14.50
CA GLY A 443 41.34 -1.60 13.45
C GLY A 443 40.51 -1.73 12.17
N LEU A 444 39.28 -1.20 12.12
CA LEU A 444 38.43 -1.18 10.93
C LEU A 444 38.38 0.18 10.23
N ILE A 445 38.68 1.25 10.98
CA ILE A 445 38.75 2.62 10.48
C ILE A 445 40.17 3.18 10.66
N ASP A 446 40.51 4.16 9.83
CA ASP A 446 41.70 4.99 9.99
C ASP A 446 41.29 6.27 10.75
N PRO A 447 41.61 6.39 12.05
CA PRO A 447 41.16 7.53 12.85
C PRO A 447 41.70 8.86 12.32
N GLN A 448 42.92 8.90 11.78
CA GLN A 448 43.51 10.13 11.24
C GLN A 448 42.77 10.59 9.99
N LYS A 449 42.44 9.65 9.10
CA LYS A 449 41.67 9.94 7.88
C LYS A 449 40.25 10.40 8.19
N GLU A 450 39.57 9.79 9.16
CA GLU A 450 38.23 10.21 9.56
C GLU A 450 38.24 11.54 10.31
N ILE A 451 39.21 11.79 11.20
CA ILE A 451 39.40 13.11 11.81
C ILE A 451 39.58 14.19 10.74
N ALA A 452 40.43 13.97 9.73
CA ALA A 452 40.62 14.93 8.64
C ALA A 452 39.34 15.19 7.82
N LYS A 453 38.50 14.16 7.61
CA LYS A 453 37.21 14.29 6.93
C LYS A 453 36.21 15.07 7.77
N LEU A 454 36.13 14.81 9.08
CA LEU A 454 35.29 15.54 10.02
C LEU A 454 35.74 17.00 10.15
N GLU A 455 37.05 17.28 10.15
CA GLU A 455 37.59 18.65 10.11
C GLU A 455 37.15 19.40 8.86
N LYS A 456 37.25 18.77 7.68
CA LYS A 456 36.79 19.38 6.42
C LYS A 456 35.28 19.66 6.44
N LYS A 457 34.48 18.77 7.03
CA LYS A 457 33.02 18.97 7.18
C LYS A 457 32.73 20.10 8.17
N LYS A 458 33.43 20.15 9.29
CA LYS A 458 33.35 21.22 10.30
C LYS A 458 33.73 22.57 9.70
N GLU A 459 34.76 22.63 8.88
CA GLU A 459 35.17 23.86 8.18
C GLU A 459 34.07 24.37 7.24
N SER A 460 33.48 23.48 6.44
CA SER A 460 32.37 23.83 5.54
C SER A 460 31.12 24.31 6.29
N LEU A 461 30.75 23.65 7.39
CA LEU A 461 29.66 24.08 8.27
C LEU A 461 29.97 25.41 8.95
N SER A 462 31.21 25.62 9.38
CA SER A 462 31.65 26.89 9.99
C SER A 462 31.52 28.04 8.99
N GLN A 463 31.92 27.84 7.73
CA GLN A 463 31.73 28.84 6.67
C GLN A 463 30.24 29.13 6.42
N THR A 464 29.38 28.10 6.50
CA THR A 464 27.93 28.25 6.34
C THR A 464 27.32 29.04 7.49
N ILE A 465 27.72 28.75 8.73
CA ILE A 465 27.31 29.49 9.93
C ILE A 465 27.74 30.95 9.83
N THR A 466 28.99 31.22 9.45
CA THR A 466 29.49 32.60 9.29
C THR A 466 28.66 33.37 8.26
N LYS A 467 28.34 32.77 7.11
CA LYS A 467 27.49 33.39 6.08
C LYS A 467 26.06 33.65 6.59
N LEU A 468 25.47 32.69 7.30
CA LEU A 468 24.12 32.84 7.88
C LEU A 468 24.10 33.95 8.94
N GLN A 469 25.08 33.98 9.83
CA GLN A 469 25.22 35.02 10.86
C GLN A 469 25.42 36.41 10.24
N GLN A 470 26.26 36.53 9.21
CA GLN A 470 26.45 37.79 8.48
C GLN A 470 25.17 38.26 7.78
N ALA A 471 24.43 37.34 7.15
CA ALA A 471 23.16 37.68 6.51
C ALA A 471 22.09 38.10 7.53
N MET A 472 22.02 37.41 8.67
CA MET A 472 21.07 37.70 9.76
C MET A 472 21.42 38.96 10.56
N ALA A 473 22.69 39.39 10.54
CA ALA A 473 23.17 40.60 11.22
C ALA A 473 23.07 41.88 10.37
N ALA A 474 22.61 41.79 9.12
CA ALA A 474 22.42 42.97 8.28
C ALA A 474 21.29 43.86 8.81
N ASP A 475 21.51 45.18 8.86
CA ASP A 475 20.56 46.15 9.44
C ASP A 475 19.18 46.13 8.76
N ASP A 476 19.11 45.71 7.50
CA ASP A 476 17.85 45.61 6.73
C ASP A 476 17.23 44.20 6.71
N TYR A 477 17.82 43.21 7.38
CA TYR A 477 17.43 41.80 7.33
C TYR A 477 15.96 41.59 7.73
N THR A 478 15.54 42.16 8.86
CA THR A 478 14.17 42.03 9.39
C THR A 478 13.12 42.70 8.49
N SER A 479 13.54 43.67 7.68
CA SER A 479 12.67 44.45 6.80
C SER A 479 12.54 43.88 5.38
N LYS A 480 13.61 43.27 4.85
CA LYS A 480 13.66 42.73 3.47
C LYS A 480 13.40 41.24 3.35
N VAL A 481 13.64 40.46 4.42
CA VAL A 481 13.55 39.00 4.34
C VAL A 481 12.21 38.53 4.88
N PRO A 482 11.43 37.72 4.14
CA PRO A 482 10.15 37.20 4.62
C PRO A 482 10.28 36.41 5.93
N ALA A 483 9.28 36.48 6.81
CA ALA A 483 9.31 35.84 8.13
C ALA A 483 9.54 34.31 8.07
N GLU A 484 9.01 33.65 7.04
CA GLU A 484 9.22 32.21 6.81
C GLU A 484 10.70 31.89 6.56
N VAL A 485 11.38 32.72 5.76
CA VAL A 485 12.82 32.59 5.48
C VAL A 485 13.66 32.92 6.72
N GLN A 486 13.25 33.89 7.54
CA GLN A 486 13.92 34.18 8.82
C GLN A 486 13.86 32.98 9.77
N LYS A 487 12.70 32.34 9.88
CA LYS A 487 12.52 31.12 10.69
C LYS A 487 13.40 29.99 10.18
N THR A 488 13.39 29.72 8.87
CA THR A 488 14.26 28.69 8.27
C THR A 488 15.74 28.96 8.50
N ASN A 489 16.19 30.22 8.39
CA ASN A 489 17.59 30.57 8.65
C ASN A 489 17.98 30.36 10.12
N SER A 490 17.11 30.72 11.06
CA SER A 490 17.33 30.50 12.49
C SER A 490 17.38 29.01 12.84
N GLU A 491 16.46 28.21 12.29
CA GLU A 491 16.46 26.74 12.46
C GLU A 491 17.73 26.11 11.88
N LYS A 492 18.13 26.53 10.67
CA LYS A 492 19.34 26.05 10.01
C LYS A 492 20.61 26.43 10.77
N LEU A 493 20.65 27.62 11.37
CA LEU A 493 21.76 28.07 12.20
C LEU A 493 21.91 27.18 13.44
N ALA A 494 20.81 26.99 14.19
CA ALA A 494 20.78 26.15 15.38
C ALA A 494 21.16 24.69 15.06
N GLN A 495 20.62 24.15 13.96
CA GLN A 495 20.95 22.80 13.51
C GLN A 495 22.43 22.65 13.14
N SER A 496 22.99 23.63 12.41
CA SER A 496 24.40 23.61 12.00
C SER A 496 25.34 23.74 13.20
N GLN A 497 25.00 24.54 14.20
CA GLN A 497 25.75 24.67 15.45
C GLN A 497 25.73 23.37 16.25
N GLY A 498 24.57 22.76 16.44
CA GLY A 498 24.46 21.46 17.10
C GLY A 498 25.13 20.31 16.32
N GLU A 499 25.25 20.41 15.00
CA GLU A 499 26.05 19.47 14.21
C GLU A 499 27.55 19.65 14.43
N ILE A 500 28.06 20.88 14.55
CA ILE A 500 29.47 21.14 14.89
C ILE A 500 29.84 20.57 16.26
N GLU A 501 29.00 20.74 17.27
CA GLU A 501 29.24 20.18 18.62
C GLU A 501 29.33 18.66 18.58
N ARG A 502 28.44 18.00 17.83
CA ARG A 502 28.48 16.55 17.61
C ARG A 502 29.72 16.10 16.85
N LEU A 503 30.14 16.84 15.82
CA LEU A 503 31.39 16.57 15.10
C LEU A 503 32.61 16.69 16.01
N GLN A 504 32.64 17.68 16.90
CA GLN A 504 33.72 17.84 17.88
C GLN A 504 33.78 16.69 18.87
N ALA A 505 32.64 16.29 19.44
CA ALA A 505 32.57 15.13 20.33
C ALA A 505 33.03 13.84 19.63
N ALA A 506 32.59 13.62 18.38
CA ALA A 506 33.02 12.47 17.59
C ALA A 506 34.54 12.48 17.31
N MET A 507 35.12 13.64 16.99
CA MET A 507 36.56 13.79 16.81
C MET A 507 37.35 13.51 18.10
N GLU A 508 36.84 13.88 19.28
CA GLU A 508 37.49 13.54 20.55
C GLU A 508 37.47 12.04 20.81
N THR A 509 36.33 11.38 20.56
CA THR A 509 36.23 9.92 20.65
C THR A 509 37.19 9.21 19.70
N LEU A 510 37.33 9.70 18.46
CA LEU A 510 38.27 9.14 17.48
C LEU A 510 39.74 9.32 17.87
N LYS A 511 40.09 10.37 18.62
CA LYS A 511 41.45 10.55 19.15
C LYS A 511 41.82 9.53 20.23
N LEU A 512 40.83 8.89 20.84
CA LEU A 512 41.00 7.85 21.87
C LEU A 512 41.07 6.42 21.26
N MET A 513 40.84 6.27 19.94
CA MET A 513 40.92 5.01 19.19
C MET A 513 42.32 4.77 18.63
#